data_AF-A0A537C9F6-F1
#
_entry.id   AF-A0A537C9F6-F1
#
_cell.length_a   1.000
_cell.length_b   1.000
_cell.length_c   1.000
_cell.angle_alpha   90.00
_cell.angle_beta   90.00
_cell.angle_gamma   90.00
#
_symmetry.space_group_name_H-M   'P 1'
#
loop_
_entity.id
_entity.type
_entity.pdbx_description
1 polymer ?
#
loop_
_entity_poly.entity_id
_entity_poly.type
_entity_poly.pdbx_seq_one_letter_code
_entity_poly.pdbx_strand_id
1 'polypeptide(L)'
;MGAQNHKQDAVLIDEFARLYYAEVDPEELAARAPLELKGAAAAHLAFGRKFSAGKAKIRAYNPVFEQHGWQSTHTAIEIVNDDMPFLVDSVTMEVNRQGLTLHLLIHPVLRVARDAGGELLSIFQPNESSKGRLESFMHVEVDRQTDAAKLAELEAGIAKVLADVRAAVEDWHAMQARMLKVAGGLESARAGVPDAELEEGRAFIAWLLSDHFTFLGCRDYELATVKGEDVLRIVPGSGLGILRERGETVSASFATLPPEARKRARVKELLVLTKANARSTVHRPGHLDYVGIKQFDAAGNVRGETRFLGVYTHTAYSESPMQVPLLRRKLGDVIERAGLLPAGYSGKALASILETYPRDELLQIGSEDLYRHARAILQLGDRQRLRLLVRQDPYARFVSCLIFVPRERYNTELRQRFQRILTEAFNGTSSE
;
A
#
# COMPACT_ATOMS: atom_id res chain seq x y z
N MET A 1 31.51 37.39 -18.19
CA MET A 1 30.32 36.64 -17.72
C MET A 1 30.52 35.12 -17.74
N GLY A 2 31.07 34.50 -18.79
CA GLY A 2 31.22 33.02 -18.87
C GLY A 2 32.07 32.36 -17.76
N ALA A 3 33.23 32.93 -17.42
CA ALA A 3 34.11 32.34 -16.39
C ALA A 3 33.53 32.39 -14.96
N GLN A 4 32.63 33.34 -14.68
CA GLN A 4 32.02 33.53 -13.37
C GLN A 4 30.84 32.56 -13.17
N ASN A 5 30.06 32.31 -14.23
CA ASN A 5 29.02 31.26 -14.25
C ASN A 5 29.63 29.86 -14.10
N HIS A 6 30.72 29.55 -14.81
CA HIS A 6 31.40 28.25 -14.67
C HIS A 6 31.92 27.99 -13.25
N LYS A 7 32.40 29.03 -12.56
CA LYS A 7 32.87 28.90 -11.18
C LYS A 7 31.72 28.68 -10.19
N GLN A 8 30.58 29.34 -10.40
CA GLN A 8 29.37 29.13 -9.59
C GLN A 8 28.77 27.74 -9.81
N ASP A 9 28.73 27.24 -11.05
CA ASP A 9 28.23 25.90 -11.34
C ASP A 9 29.12 24.80 -10.73
N ALA A 10 30.44 24.99 -10.74
CA ALA A 10 31.36 24.03 -10.10
C ALA A 10 31.14 23.92 -8.58
N VAL A 11 30.92 25.05 -7.90
CA VAL A 11 30.62 25.06 -6.46
C VAL A 11 29.29 24.36 -6.17
N LEU A 12 28.27 24.61 -6.98
CA LEU A 12 26.96 23.97 -6.82
C LEU A 12 27.02 22.45 -7.04
N ILE A 13 27.81 21.98 -8.01
CA ILE A 13 28.02 20.55 -8.25
C ILE A 13 28.69 19.88 -7.05
N ASP A 14 29.75 20.50 -6.49
CA ASP A 14 30.46 19.93 -5.33
C ASP A 14 29.57 19.91 -4.08
N GLU A 15 28.79 20.97 -3.86
CA GLU A 15 27.81 21.02 -2.79
C GLU A 15 26.71 19.97 -2.98
N PHE A 16 26.19 19.83 -4.21
CA PHE A 16 25.19 18.82 -4.53
C PHE A 16 25.74 17.43 -4.28
N ALA A 17 26.91 17.08 -4.83
CA ALA A 17 27.52 15.76 -4.65
C ALA A 17 27.70 15.42 -3.17
N ARG A 18 28.13 16.38 -2.34
CA ARG A 18 28.26 16.17 -0.89
C ARG A 18 26.94 15.82 -0.23
N LEU A 19 25.86 16.54 -0.57
CA LEU A 19 24.53 16.27 -0.03
C LEU A 19 23.92 14.99 -0.62
N TYR A 20 24.25 14.71 -1.87
CA TYR A 20 23.68 13.64 -2.67
C TYR A 20 24.08 12.26 -2.15
N TYR A 21 25.35 12.12 -1.76
CA TYR A 21 25.90 10.89 -1.23
C TYR A 21 25.94 10.83 0.31
N ALA A 22 25.35 11.81 1.02
CA ALA A 22 25.50 11.96 2.47
C ALA A 22 25.00 10.73 3.28
N GLU A 23 23.95 10.06 2.79
CA GLU A 23 23.32 8.90 3.45
C GLU A 23 23.63 7.57 2.74
N VAL A 24 24.58 7.58 1.78
CA VAL A 24 25.00 6.37 1.06
C VAL A 24 26.05 5.64 1.86
N ASP A 25 26.00 4.30 1.84
CA ASP A 25 26.97 3.47 2.55
C ASP A 25 28.40 3.80 2.11
N PRO A 26 29.31 4.15 3.05
CA PRO A 26 30.71 4.43 2.72
C PRO A 26 31.41 3.29 1.96
N GLU A 27 31.06 2.02 2.21
CA GLU A 27 31.64 0.88 1.49
C GLU A 27 31.19 0.86 0.02
N GLU A 28 29.93 1.23 -0.25
CA GLU A 28 29.39 1.34 -1.60
C GLU A 28 30.01 2.50 -2.38
N LEU A 29 30.28 3.63 -1.71
CA LEU A 29 31.03 4.75 -2.30
C LEU A 29 32.49 4.38 -2.59
N ALA A 30 33.15 3.68 -1.66
CA ALA A 30 34.55 3.27 -1.80
C ALA A 30 34.78 2.27 -2.95
N ALA A 31 33.76 1.49 -3.31
CA ALA A 31 33.79 0.56 -4.44
C ALA A 31 33.74 1.24 -5.82
N ARG A 32 33.50 2.55 -5.88
CA ARG A 32 33.30 3.31 -7.13
C ARG A 32 34.41 4.33 -7.37
N ALA A 33 34.71 4.60 -8.64
CA ALA A 33 35.67 5.62 -8.99
C ALA A 33 35.14 7.03 -8.64
N PRO A 34 35.91 7.91 -7.95
CA PRO A 34 35.44 9.24 -7.58
C PRO A 34 34.95 10.10 -8.76
N LEU A 35 35.55 9.90 -9.95
CA LEU A 35 35.14 10.60 -11.17
C LEU A 35 33.75 10.17 -11.64
N GLU A 36 33.40 8.88 -11.52
CA GLU A 36 32.08 8.36 -11.89
C GLU A 36 31.01 8.85 -10.91
N LEU A 37 31.31 8.87 -9.60
CA LEU A 37 30.41 9.43 -8.58
C LEU A 37 30.12 10.91 -8.84
N LYS A 38 31.17 11.71 -9.09
CA LYS A 38 31.00 13.13 -9.40
C LYS A 38 30.24 13.34 -10.72
N GLY A 39 30.54 12.53 -11.74
CA GLY A 39 29.86 12.58 -13.03
C GLY A 39 28.37 12.25 -12.93
N ALA A 40 27.99 11.19 -12.21
CA ALA A 40 26.59 10.82 -11.98
C ALA A 40 25.81 11.91 -11.23
N ALA A 41 26.37 12.44 -10.14
CA ALA A 41 25.75 13.53 -9.40
C ALA A 41 25.60 14.81 -10.24
N ALA A 42 26.62 15.16 -11.03
CA ALA A 42 26.55 16.31 -11.95
C ALA A 42 25.50 16.09 -13.06
N ALA A 43 25.41 14.89 -13.62
CA ALA A 43 24.41 14.55 -14.64
C ALA A 43 22.98 14.64 -14.09
N HIS A 44 22.75 14.18 -12.86
CA HIS A 44 21.45 14.26 -12.21
C HIS A 44 21.11 15.69 -11.79
N LEU A 45 22.07 16.47 -11.29
CA LEU A 45 21.88 17.90 -11.04
C LEU A 45 21.50 18.66 -12.32
N ALA A 46 22.18 18.37 -13.43
CA ALA A 46 21.87 18.95 -14.74
C ALA A 46 20.44 18.56 -15.20
N PHE A 47 20.06 17.30 -15.00
CA PHE A 47 18.69 16.84 -15.26
C PHE A 47 17.67 17.58 -14.39
N GLY A 48 17.95 17.77 -13.11
CA GLY A 48 17.11 18.52 -12.17
C GLY A 48 17.22 20.04 -12.25
N ARG A 49 18.07 20.60 -13.14
CA ARG A 49 18.32 22.04 -13.21
C ARG A 49 17.04 22.83 -13.43
N LYS A 50 16.17 22.32 -14.31
CA LYS A 50 14.82 22.82 -14.54
C LYS A 50 13.77 21.82 -14.06
N PHE A 51 12.98 22.22 -13.08
CA PHE A 51 11.92 21.41 -12.50
C PHE A 51 10.75 22.30 -12.04
N SER A 52 9.54 21.78 -12.18
CA SER A 52 8.31 22.43 -11.74
C SER A 52 7.55 21.48 -10.83
N ALA A 53 7.16 21.98 -9.65
CA ALA A 53 6.36 21.25 -8.69
C ALA A 53 5.05 20.71 -9.31
N GLY A 54 4.56 19.59 -8.78
CA GLY A 54 3.29 18.97 -9.18
C GLY A 54 3.43 17.81 -10.17
N LYS A 55 4.57 17.67 -10.87
CA LYS A 55 4.81 16.55 -11.79
C LYS A 55 6.25 16.08 -11.69
N ALA A 56 6.43 14.79 -11.36
CA ALA A 56 7.75 14.17 -11.32
C ALA A 56 8.45 14.28 -12.69
N LYS A 57 9.75 14.57 -12.65
CA LYS A 57 10.64 14.52 -13.81
C LYS A 57 11.44 13.24 -13.73
N ILE A 58 11.34 12.38 -14.74
CA ILE A 58 11.87 11.01 -14.72
C ILE A 58 12.63 10.77 -16.03
N ARG A 59 13.76 10.07 -15.94
CA ARG A 59 14.44 9.47 -17.10
C ARG A 59 15.02 8.11 -16.73
N ALA A 60 14.94 7.13 -17.61
CA ALA A 60 15.61 5.85 -17.52
C ALA A 60 16.55 5.69 -18.72
N TYR A 61 17.84 5.47 -18.48
CA TYR A 61 18.84 5.45 -19.54
C TYR A 61 20.07 4.61 -19.18
N ASN A 62 20.84 4.25 -20.19
CA ASN A 62 22.15 3.64 -20.01
C ASN A 62 23.22 4.74 -20.13
N PRO A 63 23.86 5.15 -19.02
CA PRO A 63 24.87 6.19 -19.04
C PRO A 63 26.10 5.74 -19.86
N VAL A 64 26.50 6.62 -20.78
CA VAL A 64 27.72 6.52 -21.60
C VAL A 64 28.53 7.80 -21.45
N PHE A 65 29.85 7.66 -21.34
CA PHE A 65 30.74 8.73 -20.91
C PHE A 65 30.69 9.95 -21.84
N GLU A 66 30.66 9.72 -23.17
CA GLU A 66 30.69 10.78 -24.18
C GLU A 66 29.46 11.69 -24.15
N GLN A 67 28.30 11.14 -23.77
CA GLN A 67 27.03 11.88 -23.77
C GLN A 67 26.66 12.40 -22.37
N HIS A 68 27.00 11.65 -21.32
CA HIS A 68 26.49 11.90 -19.96
C HIS A 68 27.58 12.36 -18.99
N GLY A 69 28.86 12.24 -19.36
CA GLY A 69 29.99 12.56 -18.48
C GLY A 69 30.27 11.48 -17.41
N TRP A 70 29.58 10.35 -17.49
CA TRP A 70 29.76 9.18 -16.63
C TRP A 70 29.24 7.92 -17.34
N GLN A 71 29.55 6.73 -16.81
CA GLN A 71 29.13 5.45 -17.36
C GLN A 71 28.78 4.47 -16.25
N SER A 72 27.98 3.45 -16.59
CA SER A 72 27.62 2.35 -15.70
C SER A 72 27.33 1.09 -16.51
N THR A 73 27.56 -0.07 -15.88
CA THR A 73 27.12 -1.35 -16.41
C THR A 73 25.60 -1.52 -16.25
N HIS A 74 24.95 -0.74 -15.39
CA HIS A 74 23.52 -0.77 -15.09
C HIS A 74 22.71 0.25 -15.92
N THR A 75 21.40 0.10 -15.90
CA THR A 75 20.47 1.17 -16.30
C THR A 75 20.24 2.10 -15.12
N ALA A 76 20.38 3.40 -15.34
CA ALA A 76 20.12 4.44 -14.34
C ALA A 76 18.70 5.01 -14.53
N ILE A 77 18.00 5.18 -13.41
CA ILE A 77 16.71 5.86 -13.34
C ILE A 77 16.90 7.07 -12.45
N GLU A 78 16.71 8.25 -13.00
CA GLU A 78 16.83 9.51 -12.26
C GLU A 78 15.47 10.19 -12.16
N ILE A 79 15.15 10.66 -10.96
CA ILE A 79 13.86 11.24 -10.61
C ILE A 79 14.10 12.52 -9.82
N VAL A 80 13.41 13.58 -10.23
CA VAL A 80 13.25 14.81 -9.44
C VAL A 80 11.77 15.00 -9.18
N ASN A 81 11.38 15.10 -7.92
CA ASN A 81 9.99 15.23 -7.50
C ASN A 81 9.87 16.16 -6.29
N ASP A 82 8.67 16.69 -6.04
CA ASP A 82 8.39 17.31 -4.74
C ASP A 82 8.60 16.25 -3.64
N ASP A 83 9.17 16.63 -2.51
CA ASP A 83 9.30 15.71 -1.39
C ASP A 83 7.91 15.39 -0.79
N MET A 84 7.66 14.10 -0.58
CA MET A 84 6.42 13.58 0.01
C MET A 84 6.67 12.19 0.61
N PRO A 85 5.82 11.74 1.57
CA PRO A 85 5.89 10.37 2.07
C PRO A 85 5.74 9.33 0.96
N PHE A 86 6.29 8.14 1.18
CA PHE A 86 6.13 6.96 0.33
C PHE A 86 6.76 7.02 -1.07
N LEU A 87 7.74 7.90 -1.32
CA LEU A 87 8.40 7.94 -2.63
C LEU A 87 9.30 6.72 -2.86
N VAL A 88 10.22 6.49 -1.95
CA VAL A 88 11.30 5.49 -2.09
C VAL A 88 10.76 4.06 -2.15
N ASP A 89 9.90 3.70 -1.21
CA ASP A 89 9.25 2.40 -1.14
C ASP A 89 8.40 2.14 -2.40
N SER A 90 7.63 3.12 -2.86
CA SER A 90 6.79 2.98 -4.05
C SER A 90 7.59 2.85 -5.35
N VAL A 91 8.67 3.62 -5.52
CA VAL A 91 9.59 3.47 -6.68
C VAL A 91 10.25 2.10 -6.67
N THR A 92 10.74 1.66 -5.50
CA THR A 92 11.37 0.34 -5.34
C THR A 92 10.39 -0.80 -5.65
N MET A 93 9.13 -0.65 -5.24
CA MET A 93 8.07 -1.62 -5.56
C MET A 93 7.80 -1.70 -7.07
N GLU A 94 7.77 -0.57 -7.77
CA GLU A 94 7.58 -0.54 -9.22
C GLU A 94 8.71 -1.26 -9.96
N VAL A 95 9.95 -0.95 -9.60
CA VAL A 95 11.16 -1.60 -10.15
C VAL A 95 11.07 -3.12 -9.99
N ASN A 96 10.79 -3.58 -8.77
CA ASN A 96 10.65 -5.01 -8.48
C ASN A 96 9.46 -5.64 -9.23
N ARG A 97 8.35 -4.92 -9.39
CA ARG A 97 7.17 -5.42 -10.13
C ARG A 97 7.48 -5.67 -11.61
N GLN A 98 8.39 -4.89 -12.19
CA GLN A 98 8.87 -5.11 -13.55
C GLN A 98 9.94 -6.20 -13.66
N GLY A 99 10.26 -6.89 -12.55
CA GLY A 99 11.21 -8.00 -12.51
C GLY A 99 12.67 -7.57 -12.51
N LEU A 100 12.94 -6.31 -12.16
CA LEU A 100 14.29 -5.75 -12.12
C LEU A 100 14.84 -5.78 -10.69
N THR A 101 16.11 -6.16 -10.57
CA THR A 101 16.88 -6.07 -9.34
C THR A 101 17.35 -4.63 -9.14
N LEU A 102 17.20 -4.12 -7.92
CA LEU A 102 17.76 -2.83 -7.51
C LEU A 102 19.20 -3.05 -7.02
N HIS A 103 20.16 -2.37 -7.65
CA HIS A 103 21.60 -2.48 -7.36
C HIS A 103 22.14 -1.31 -6.55
N LEU A 104 21.58 -0.11 -6.73
CA LEU A 104 21.91 1.10 -5.97
C LEU A 104 20.65 1.96 -5.87
N LEU A 105 20.48 2.61 -4.72
CA LEU A 105 19.46 3.62 -4.52
C LEU A 105 20.05 4.79 -3.72
N ILE A 106 20.01 5.97 -4.34
CA ILE A 106 20.41 7.24 -3.73
C ILE A 106 19.18 8.13 -3.72
N HIS A 107 18.78 8.65 -2.56
CA HIS A 107 17.50 9.37 -2.43
C HIS A 107 17.54 10.60 -1.49
N PRO A 108 18.52 11.51 -1.63
CA PRO A 108 18.57 12.72 -0.83
C PRO A 108 17.30 13.57 -0.97
N VAL A 109 16.83 14.06 0.17
CA VAL A 109 15.89 15.17 0.22
C VAL A 109 16.70 16.45 0.36
N LEU A 110 16.48 17.39 -0.56
CA LEU A 110 17.18 18.67 -0.59
C LEU A 110 16.19 19.80 -0.46
N ARG A 111 16.59 20.88 0.21
CA ARG A 111 15.84 22.13 0.12
C ARG A 111 16.36 22.93 -1.07
N VAL A 112 15.46 23.26 -1.99
CA VAL A 112 15.81 23.80 -3.30
C VAL A 112 15.10 25.13 -3.53
N ALA A 113 15.87 26.19 -3.78
CA ALA A 113 15.36 27.47 -4.23
C ALA A 113 15.42 27.54 -5.76
N ARG A 114 14.27 27.85 -6.38
CA ARG A 114 14.13 27.99 -7.83
C ARG A 114 13.53 29.34 -8.19
N ASP A 115 13.79 29.82 -9.40
CA ASP A 115 13.10 30.98 -9.95
C ASP A 115 11.67 30.64 -10.45
N ALA A 116 10.97 31.62 -11.00
CA ALA A 116 9.62 31.44 -11.54
C ALA A 116 9.56 30.51 -12.77
N GLY A 117 10.68 30.33 -13.49
CA GLY A 117 10.82 29.42 -14.61
C GLY A 117 11.17 27.98 -14.22
N GLY A 118 11.37 27.72 -12.91
CA GLY A 118 11.79 26.43 -12.38
C GLY A 118 13.30 26.19 -12.44
N GLU A 119 14.10 27.21 -12.79
CA GLU A 119 15.55 27.11 -12.81
C GLU A 119 16.12 27.09 -11.40
N LEU A 120 17.06 26.19 -11.17
CA LEU A 120 17.76 26.02 -9.90
C LEU A 120 18.64 27.23 -9.59
N LEU A 121 18.42 27.84 -8.42
CA LEU A 121 19.21 28.96 -7.91
C LEU A 121 20.20 28.50 -6.82
N SER A 122 19.72 27.69 -5.87
CA SER A 122 20.55 27.17 -4.77
C SER A 122 19.94 25.91 -4.15
N ILE A 123 20.80 25.12 -3.51
CA ILE A 123 20.43 23.92 -2.73
C ILE A 123 20.90 24.10 -1.29
N PHE A 124 20.22 23.46 -0.35
CA PHE A 124 20.54 23.46 1.07
C PHE A 124 20.19 22.09 1.67
N GLN A 125 20.72 21.79 2.85
CA GLN A 125 20.18 20.71 3.67
C GLN A 125 18.70 20.99 4.02
N PRO A 126 17.87 19.95 4.25
CA PRO A 126 16.43 20.11 4.51
C PRO A 126 16.06 21.17 5.56
N ASN A 127 16.87 21.28 6.62
CA ASN A 127 16.62 22.14 7.79
C ASN A 127 17.54 23.38 7.86
N GLU A 128 18.39 23.60 6.87
CA GLU A 128 19.40 24.67 6.89
C GLU A 128 18.83 26.04 6.48
N SER A 129 17.74 26.06 5.72
CA SER A 129 17.09 27.29 5.25
C SER A 129 15.57 27.15 5.28
N SER A 130 14.86 28.27 5.27
CA SER A 130 13.43 28.31 4.93
C SER A 130 13.18 28.69 3.48
N LYS A 131 14.23 29.07 2.73
CA LYS A 131 14.13 29.46 1.32
C LYS A 131 13.97 28.21 0.45
N GLY A 132 12.96 28.21 -0.41
CA GLY A 132 12.71 27.10 -1.34
C GLY A 132 11.85 25.99 -0.76
N ARG A 133 11.69 24.91 -1.53
CA ARG A 133 10.86 23.75 -1.20
C ARG A 133 11.71 22.50 -1.01
N LEU A 134 11.17 21.50 -0.33
CA LEU A 134 11.80 20.19 -0.28
C LEU A 134 11.56 19.47 -1.61
N GLU A 135 12.62 18.98 -2.21
CA GLU A 135 12.61 18.18 -3.43
C GLU A 135 13.37 16.88 -3.17
N SER A 136 12.82 15.78 -3.64
CA SER A 136 13.43 14.46 -3.59
C SER A 136 14.15 14.20 -4.91
N PHE A 137 15.47 13.98 -4.83
CA PHE A 137 16.29 13.55 -5.95
C PHE A 137 16.58 12.06 -5.76
N MET A 138 16.03 11.20 -6.61
CA MET A 138 16.25 9.75 -6.53
C MET A 138 17.03 9.25 -7.73
N HIS A 139 18.06 8.43 -7.48
CA HIS A 139 18.80 7.70 -8.50
C HIS A 139 18.80 6.24 -8.16
N VAL A 140 18.31 5.45 -9.09
CA VAL A 140 18.18 4.01 -8.95
C VAL A 140 19.00 3.36 -10.05
N GLU A 141 19.87 2.43 -9.71
CA GLU A 141 20.51 1.55 -10.69
C GLU A 141 19.85 0.18 -10.67
N VAL A 142 19.51 -0.32 -11.85
CA VAL A 142 18.81 -1.59 -12.05
C VAL A 142 19.49 -2.46 -13.11
N ASP A 143 19.06 -3.72 -13.22
CA ASP A 143 19.51 -4.63 -14.28
C ASP A 143 19.49 -3.95 -15.64
N ARG A 144 20.60 -4.03 -16.39
CA ARG A 144 20.78 -3.32 -17.65
C ARG A 144 19.68 -3.66 -18.67
N GLN A 145 18.90 -2.66 -19.05
CA GLN A 145 17.87 -2.72 -20.08
C GLN A 145 18.35 -2.03 -21.35
N THR A 146 18.47 -2.77 -22.45
CA THR A 146 18.91 -2.23 -23.75
C THR A 146 17.75 -1.93 -24.70
N ASP A 147 16.57 -2.49 -24.42
CA ASP A 147 15.35 -2.23 -25.19
C ASP A 147 14.74 -0.89 -24.79
N ALA A 148 14.62 0.02 -25.75
CA ALA A 148 14.02 1.33 -25.55
C ALA A 148 12.54 1.24 -25.13
N ALA A 149 11.80 0.23 -25.57
CA ALA A 149 10.42 0.02 -25.15
C ALA A 149 10.33 -0.34 -23.66
N LYS A 150 11.29 -1.14 -23.17
CA LYS A 150 11.39 -1.48 -21.74
C LYS A 150 11.75 -0.28 -20.88
N LEU A 151 12.66 0.57 -21.35
CA LEU A 151 12.98 1.83 -20.66
C LEU A 151 11.76 2.76 -20.58
N ALA A 152 11.01 2.89 -21.68
CA ALA A 152 9.78 3.69 -21.70
C ALA A 152 8.68 3.11 -20.78
N GLU A 153 8.54 1.78 -20.72
CA GLU A 153 7.63 1.09 -19.80
C GLU A 153 8.01 1.37 -18.33
N LEU A 154 9.31 1.37 -18.02
CA LEU A 154 9.83 1.68 -16.69
C LEU A 154 9.54 3.13 -16.28
N GLU A 155 9.83 4.09 -17.17
CA GLU A 155 9.51 5.51 -16.94
C GLU A 155 7.99 5.72 -16.72
N ALA A 156 7.16 5.12 -17.57
CA ALA A 156 5.70 5.24 -17.48
C ALA A 156 5.14 4.60 -16.20
N GLY A 157 5.67 3.44 -15.81
CA GLY A 157 5.31 2.76 -14.57
C GLY A 157 5.62 3.61 -13.34
N ILE A 158 6.83 4.15 -13.26
CA ILE A 158 7.27 5.03 -12.16
C ILE A 158 6.44 6.31 -12.14
N ALA A 159 6.21 6.93 -13.30
CA ALA A 159 5.38 8.13 -13.41
C ALA A 159 3.97 7.91 -12.87
N LYS A 160 3.36 6.76 -13.19
CA LYS A 160 2.04 6.38 -12.69
C LYS A 160 2.04 6.20 -11.18
N VAL A 161 3.03 5.48 -10.64
CA VAL A 161 3.15 5.25 -9.20
C VAL A 161 3.33 6.57 -8.43
N LEU A 162 4.21 7.47 -8.90
CA LEU A 162 4.40 8.77 -8.28
C LEU A 162 3.16 9.67 -8.36
N ALA A 163 2.35 9.52 -9.41
CA ALA A 163 1.05 10.21 -9.51
C ALA A 163 0.04 9.65 -8.48
N ASP A 164 0.01 8.33 -8.28
CA ASP A 164 -0.84 7.70 -7.26
C ASP A 164 -0.41 8.12 -5.84
N VAL A 165 0.90 8.15 -5.53
CA VAL A 165 1.44 8.65 -4.25
C VAL A 165 0.98 10.08 -4.02
N ARG A 166 1.17 10.97 -5.01
CA ARG A 166 0.77 12.37 -4.91
C ARG A 166 -0.72 12.52 -4.65
N ALA A 167 -1.57 11.81 -5.39
CA ALA A 167 -3.01 11.86 -5.20
C ALA A 167 -3.42 11.42 -3.78
N ALA A 168 -2.82 10.34 -3.27
CA ALA A 168 -3.08 9.86 -1.91
C ALA A 168 -2.63 10.87 -0.84
N VAL A 169 -1.45 11.48 -1.00
CA VAL A 169 -0.90 12.46 -0.05
C VAL A 169 -1.71 13.77 -0.06
N GLU A 170 -2.04 14.30 -1.24
CA GLU A 170 -2.82 15.53 -1.39
C GLU A 170 -4.22 15.40 -0.79
N ASP A 171 -4.88 14.25 -1.00
CA ASP A 171 -6.25 14.01 -0.54
C ASP A 171 -6.32 13.37 0.85
N TRP A 172 -5.19 13.15 1.54
CA TRP A 172 -5.13 12.43 2.81
C TRP A 172 -6.15 12.96 3.84
N HIS A 173 -6.11 14.26 4.12
CA HIS A 173 -7.04 14.89 5.06
C HIS A 173 -8.49 14.90 4.55
N ALA A 174 -8.70 15.01 3.23
CA ALA A 174 -10.03 14.94 2.64
C ALA A 174 -10.65 13.55 2.79
N MET A 175 -9.85 12.48 2.68
CA MET A 175 -10.27 11.11 2.94
C MET A 175 -10.60 10.87 4.42
N GLN A 176 -9.77 11.37 5.34
CA GLN A 176 -10.07 11.32 6.79
C GLN A 176 -11.37 12.07 7.11
N ALA A 177 -11.56 13.28 6.57
CA ALA A 177 -12.78 14.05 6.71
C ALA A 177 -14.01 13.32 6.13
N ARG A 178 -13.86 12.62 5.01
CA ARG A 178 -14.93 11.78 4.45
C ARG A 178 -15.30 10.63 5.40
N MET A 179 -14.33 9.93 5.97
CA MET A 179 -14.60 8.86 6.94
C MET A 179 -15.30 9.38 8.20
N LEU A 180 -14.86 10.53 8.72
CA LEU A 180 -15.55 11.21 9.84
C LEU A 180 -17.00 11.58 9.50
N LYS A 181 -17.24 12.13 8.31
CA LYS A 181 -18.59 12.46 7.83
C LYS A 181 -19.48 11.22 7.76
N VAL A 182 -18.96 10.10 7.25
CA VAL A 182 -19.69 8.84 7.21
C VAL A 182 -19.98 8.32 8.62
N ALA A 183 -19.00 8.39 9.53
CA ALA A 183 -19.18 7.99 10.94
C ALA A 183 -20.29 8.80 11.64
N GLY A 184 -20.37 10.11 11.38
CA GLY A 184 -21.43 10.98 11.91
C GLY A 184 -22.82 10.66 11.36
N GLY A 185 -22.91 10.01 10.20
CA GLY A 185 -24.16 9.60 9.57
C GLY A 185 -24.70 8.23 10.00
N LEU A 186 -23.98 7.50 10.87
CA LEU A 186 -24.30 6.11 11.20
C LEU A 186 -25.59 5.92 11.99
N GLU A 187 -26.19 6.96 12.58
CA GLU A 187 -27.53 6.86 13.19
C GLU A 187 -28.59 6.37 12.18
N SER A 188 -28.45 6.73 10.90
CA SER A 188 -29.35 6.25 9.85
C SER A 188 -29.32 4.73 9.65
N ALA A 189 -28.22 4.08 10.06
CA ALA A 189 -28.08 2.63 9.96
C ALA A 189 -28.80 1.88 11.09
N ARG A 190 -29.30 2.58 12.13
CA ARG A 190 -29.93 1.95 13.30
C ARG A 190 -31.16 1.10 13.00
N ALA A 191 -31.91 1.44 11.95
CA ALA A 191 -33.03 0.64 11.48
C ALA A 191 -32.61 -0.65 10.74
N GLY A 192 -31.36 -0.73 10.29
CA GLY A 192 -30.85 -1.80 9.45
C GLY A 192 -29.92 -2.79 10.16
N VAL A 193 -29.19 -2.35 11.19
CA VAL A 193 -28.18 -3.15 11.91
C VAL A 193 -28.35 -3.09 13.43
N PRO A 194 -27.92 -4.12 14.19
CA PRO A 194 -27.99 -4.11 15.65
C PRO A 194 -27.18 -2.97 16.29
N ASP A 195 -27.67 -2.40 17.40
CA ASP A 195 -27.00 -1.32 18.15
C ASP A 195 -25.55 -1.69 18.52
N ALA A 196 -25.30 -2.94 18.92
CA ALA A 196 -23.96 -3.40 19.26
C ALA A 196 -22.99 -3.40 18.04
N GLU A 197 -23.50 -3.62 16.83
CA GLU A 197 -22.71 -3.54 15.60
C GLU A 197 -22.38 -2.09 15.24
N LEU A 198 -23.31 -1.16 15.47
CA LEU A 198 -23.10 0.28 15.28
C LEU A 198 -21.99 0.81 16.20
N GLU A 199 -22.06 0.49 17.49
CA GLU A 199 -21.08 0.95 18.47
C GLU A 199 -19.66 0.46 18.15
N GLU A 200 -19.53 -0.81 17.79
CA GLU A 200 -18.22 -1.35 17.38
C GLU A 200 -17.75 -0.82 16.04
N GLY A 201 -18.65 -0.60 15.09
CA GLY A 201 -18.30 0.04 13.82
C GLY A 201 -17.78 1.45 14.00
N ARG A 202 -18.40 2.24 14.89
CA ARG A 202 -17.90 3.58 15.29
C ARG A 202 -16.54 3.51 15.95
N ALA A 203 -16.37 2.60 16.90
CA ALA A 203 -15.08 2.39 17.57
C ALA A 203 -14.00 2.00 16.57
N PHE A 204 -14.31 1.11 15.61
CA PHE A 204 -13.36 0.70 14.56
C PHE A 204 -13.00 1.86 13.62
N ILE A 205 -13.98 2.66 13.19
CA ILE A 205 -13.72 3.84 12.36
C ILE A 205 -12.84 4.84 13.11
N ALA A 206 -13.11 5.10 14.39
CA ALA A 206 -12.27 5.96 15.22
C ALA A 206 -10.84 5.40 15.35
N TRP A 207 -10.70 4.09 15.49
CA TRP A 207 -9.42 3.40 15.52
C TRP A 207 -8.64 3.58 14.20
N LEU A 208 -9.27 3.38 13.03
CA LEU A 208 -8.65 3.62 11.71
C LEU A 208 -8.13 5.06 11.57
N LEU A 209 -8.92 6.04 12.02
CA LEU A 209 -8.58 7.46 11.98
C LEU A 209 -7.44 7.84 12.92
N SER A 210 -7.18 7.02 13.95
CA SER A 210 -6.12 7.20 14.94
C SER A 210 -4.81 6.51 14.51
N ASP A 211 -4.36 6.75 13.27
CA ASP A 211 -3.10 6.24 12.70
C ASP A 211 -2.96 4.70 12.57
N HIS A 212 -4.09 3.98 12.57
CA HIS A 212 -4.11 2.52 12.31
C HIS A 212 -4.31 2.18 10.83
N PHE A 213 -4.58 3.17 9.97
CA PHE A 213 -4.82 2.98 8.55
C PHE A 213 -4.21 4.08 7.70
N THR A 214 -3.43 3.69 6.69
CA THR A 214 -2.97 4.60 5.63
C THR A 214 -4.01 4.64 4.52
N PHE A 215 -4.83 5.68 4.51
CA PHE A 215 -5.77 6.01 3.43
C PHE A 215 -5.04 6.31 2.11
N LEU A 216 -5.42 5.58 1.05
CA LEU A 216 -4.87 5.75 -0.30
C LEU A 216 -5.91 6.20 -1.32
N GLY A 217 -7.19 5.85 -1.10
CA GLY A 217 -8.29 6.36 -1.91
C GLY A 217 -9.64 6.17 -1.23
N CYS A 218 -10.62 6.99 -1.56
CA CYS A 218 -12.00 6.72 -1.21
C CYS A 218 -12.98 7.12 -2.30
N ARG A 219 -14.15 6.48 -2.35
CA ARG A 219 -15.21 6.81 -3.32
C ARG A 219 -16.57 6.36 -2.81
N ASP A 220 -17.60 7.15 -3.10
CA ASP A 220 -18.98 6.80 -2.77
C ASP A 220 -19.63 6.05 -3.94
N TYR A 221 -20.46 5.07 -3.60
CA TYR A 221 -21.24 4.31 -4.57
C TYR A 221 -22.70 4.22 -4.17
N GLU A 222 -23.59 4.30 -5.15
CA GLU A 222 -25.01 4.02 -5.01
C GLU A 222 -25.32 2.62 -5.54
N LEU A 223 -26.04 1.84 -4.73
CA LEU A 223 -26.55 0.55 -5.11
C LEU A 223 -27.82 0.74 -5.94
N ALA A 224 -27.79 0.26 -7.18
CA ALA A 224 -28.92 0.27 -8.09
C ALA A 224 -29.15 -1.12 -8.68
N THR A 225 -30.34 -1.34 -9.25
CA THR A 225 -30.64 -2.52 -10.04
C THR A 225 -30.77 -2.12 -11.51
N VAL A 226 -30.03 -2.78 -12.39
CA VAL A 226 -30.08 -2.57 -13.84
C VAL A 226 -30.28 -3.92 -14.50
N LYS A 227 -31.37 -4.07 -15.26
CA LYS A 227 -31.73 -5.34 -15.93
C LYS A 227 -31.79 -6.55 -14.98
N GLY A 228 -32.27 -6.34 -13.75
CA GLY A 228 -32.38 -7.40 -12.73
C GLY A 228 -31.09 -7.70 -11.97
N GLU A 229 -29.96 -7.07 -12.33
CA GLU A 229 -28.67 -7.25 -11.68
C GLU A 229 -28.32 -6.06 -10.79
N ASP A 230 -27.72 -6.34 -9.63
CA ASP A 230 -27.19 -5.30 -8.76
C ASP A 230 -25.94 -4.67 -9.38
N VAL A 231 -25.86 -3.34 -9.30
CA VAL A 231 -24.72 -2.53 -9.75
C VAL A 231 -24.39 -1.45 -8.73
N LEU A 232 -23.10 -1.16 -8.58
CA LEU A 232 -22.60 -0.03 -7.80
C LEU A 232 -22.22 1.11 -8.76
N ARG A 233 -23.05 2.16 -8.78
CA ARG A 233 -22.82 3.38 -9.56
C ARG A 233 -21.92 4.33 -8.78
N ILE A 234 -20.92 4.90 -9.45
CA ILE A 234 -20.03 5.89 -8.85
C ILE A 234 -20.83 7.18 -8.63
N VAL A 235 -20.75 7.75 -7.44
CA VAL A 235 -21.30 9.09 -7.19
C VAL A 235 -20.31 10.13 -7.77
N PRO A 236 -20.72 10.96 -8.74
CA PRO A 236 -19.83 11.92 -9.37
C PRO A 236 -19.19 12.90 -8.38
N GLY A 237 -17.90 13.21 -8.56
CA GLY A 237 -17.10 14.09 -7.70
C GLY A 237 -16.76 13.49 -6.32
N SER A 238 -17.11 12.23 -6.05
CA SER A 238 -16.89 11.63 -4.72
C SER A 238 -15.52 10.99 -4.55
N GLY A 239 -14.80 10.72 -5.66
CA GLY A 239 -13.53 10.02 -5.68
C GLY A 239 -12.34 10.87 -5.21
N LEU A 240 -11.54 10.32 -4.30
CA LEU A 240 -10.33 10.92 -3.73
C LEU A 240 -9.16 9.93 -3.80
N GLY A 241 -7.94 10.47 -3.76
CA GLY A 241 -6.69 9.70 -3.82
C GLY A 241 -6.57 8.90 -5.10
N ILE A 242 -6.17 7.64 -5.00
CA ILE A 242 -6.05 6.72 -6.15
C ILE A 242 -7.41 6.41 -6.82
N LEU A 243 -8.53 6.83 -6.22
CA LEU A 243 -9.89 6.64 -6.74
C LEU A 243 -10.49 7.89 -7.39
N ARG A 244 -9.71 8.96 -7.59
CA ARG A 244 -10.09 10.12 -8.43
C ARG A 244 -10.61 9.66 -9.80
N GLU A 245 -11.62 10.33 -10.33
CA GLU A 245 -12.36 9.90 -11.53
C GLU A 245 -11.52 9.93 -12.81
N ARG A 246 -11.69 8.91 -13.67
CA ARG A 246 -11.06 8.82 -14.99
C ARG A 246 -12.09 8.57 -16.10
N GLY A 247 -13.37 8.89 -15.84
CA GLY A 247 -14.49 8.73 -16.77
C GLY A 247 -15.38 7.51 -16.50
N GLU A 248 -15.08 6.70 -15.49
CA GLU A 248 -15.91 5.55 -15.11
C GLU A 248 -17.18 6.00 -14.38
N THR A 249 -18.31 5.35 -14.70
CA THR A 249 -19.61 5.61 -14.06
C THR A 249 -20.08 4.48 -13.14
N VAL A 250 -19.44 3.31 -13.22
CA VAL A 250 -19.76 2.12 -12.44
C VAL A 250 -18.51 1.44 -11.90
N SER A 251 -18.66 0.70 -10.82
CA SER A 251 -17.59 -0.08 -10.20
C SER A 251 -17.23 -1.29 -11.06
N ALA A 252 -16.12 -1.21 -11.81
CA ALA A 252 -15.64 -2.31 -12.65
C ALA A 252 -15.39 -3.59 -11.84
N SER A 253 -14.77 -3.47 -10.65
CA SER A 253 -14.49 -4.63 -9.79
C SER A 253 -15.74 -5.30 -9.22
N PHE A 254 -16.84 -4.57 -9.09
CA PHE A 254 -18.14 -5.14 -8.71
C PHE A 254 -18.83 -5.78 -9.92
N ALA A 255 -18.73 -5.16 -11.09
CA ALA A 255 -19.30 -5.67 -12.34
C ALA A 255 -18.64 -6.97 -12.83
N THR A 256 -17.45 -7.31 -12.34
CA THR A 256 -16.80 -8.61 -12.61
C THR A 256 -17.21 -9.72 -11.64
N LEU A 257 -17.93 -9.40 -10.55
CA LEU A 257 -18.37 -10.41 -9.59
C LEU A 257 -19.46 -11.32 -10.17
N PRO A 258 -19.49 -12.61 -9.78
CA PRO A 258 -20.63 -13.48 -10.04
C PRO A 258 -21.94 -12.91 -9.45
N PRO A 259 -23.11 -13.16 -10.08
CA PRO A 259 -24.39 -12.62 -9.60
C PRO A 259 -24.69 -12.93 -8.13
N GLU A 260 -24.40 -14.15 -7.66
CA GLU A 260 -24.59 -14.52 -6.25
C GLU A 260 -23.72 -13.70 -5.28
N ALA A 261 -22.49 -13.37 -5.67
CA ALA A 261 -21.61 -12.51 -4.86
C ALA A 261 -22.09 -11.05 -4.83
N ARG A 262 -22.75 -10.57 -5.90
CA ARG A 262 -23.33 -9.21 -5.95
C ARG A 262 -24.50 -9.04 -5.01
N LYS A 263 -25.32 -10.07 -4.80
CA LYS A 263 -26.44 -10.03 -3.85
C LYS A 263 -25.98 -9.67 -2.44
N ARG A 264 -24.72 -9.95 -2.09
CA ARG A 264 -24.12 -9.55 -0.80
C ARG A 264 -24.14 -8.02 -0.58
N ALA A 265 -24.17 -7.21 -1.65
CA ALA A 265 -24.32 -5.76 -1.52
C ALA A 265 -25.57 -5.38 -0.69
N ARG A 266 -26.65 -6.17 -0.78
CA ARG A 266 -27.91 -5.96 -0.05
C ARG A 266 -27.95 -6.50 1.39
N VAL A 267 -26.96 -7.29 1.80
CA VAL A 267 -26.88 -7.80 3.18
C VAL A 267 -26.75 -6.63 4.15
N LYS A 268 -27.56 -6.62 5.22
CA LYS A 268 -27.55 -5.55 6.22
C LYS A 268 -26.43 -5.77 7.23
N GLU A 269 -25.21 -5.45 6.81
CA GLU A 269 -24.00 -5.41 7.63
C GLU A 269 -23.38 -4.00 7.46
N LEU A 270 -22.89 -3.40 8.53
CA LEU A 270 -22.39 -2.03 8.53
C LEU A 270 -21.05 -1.93 7.79
N LEU A 271 -20.12 -2.83 8.12
CA LEU A 271 -18.75 -2.82 7.63
C LEU A 271 -18.47 -4.05 6.76
N VAL A 272 -17.82 -3.82 5.62
CA VAL A 272 -17.26 -4.85 4.75
C VAL A 272 -15.74 -4.71 4.78
N LEU A 273 -15.06 -5.65 5.44
CA LEU A 273 -13.60 -5.70 5.55
C LEU A 273 -13.07 -6.86 4.69
N THR A 274 -12.28 -6.54 3.65
CA THR A 274 -11.73 -7.54 2.71
C THR A 274 -10.48 -6.98 2.03
N LYS A 275 -9.86 -7.75 1.14
CA LYS A 275 -8.83 -7.29 0.21
C LYS A 275 -9.47 -6.84 -1.10
N ALA A 276 -8.92 -5.81 -1.73
CA ALA A 276 -9.28 -5.41 -3.08
C ALA A 276 -8.44 -6.19 -4.11
N ASN A 277 -8.98 -6.41 -5.32
CA ASN A 277 -8.21 -6.98 -6.43
C ASN A 277 -7.04 -6.08 -6.85
N ALA A 278 -7.18 -4.77 -6.64
CA ALA A 278 -6.12 -3.81 -6.91
C ALA A 278 -4.97 -4.00 -5.90
N ARG A 279 -3.75 -4.07 -6.43
CA ARG A 279 -2.53 -4.06 -5.63
C ARG A 279 -2.15 -2.64 -5.27
N SER A 280 -1.53 -2.46 -4.11
CA SER A 280 -1.05 -1.16 -3.70
C SER A 280 0.08 -0.70 -4.62
N THR A 281 -0.01 0.53 -5.10
CA THR A 281 1.08 1.27 -5.74
C THR A 281 1.83 2.15 -4.76
N VAL A 282 1.36 2.24 -3.50
CA VAL A 282 1.90 3.15 -2.48
C VAL A 282 2.31 2.38 -1.22
N HIS A 283 3.44 2.77 -0.64
CA HIS A 283 3.95 2.35 0.68
C HIS A 283 4.45 0.90 0.82
N ARG A 284 3.63 -0.11 0.49
CA ARG A 284 4.03 -1.53 0.62
C ARG A 284 3.35 -2.43 -0.41
N PRO A 285 4.03 -3.49 -0.89
CA PRO A 285 3.44 -4.41 -1.85
C PRO A 285 2.34 -5.26 -1.21
N GLY A 286 1.36 -5.64 -2.02
CA GLY A 286 0.24 -6.50 -1.60
C GLY A 286 -1.09 -5.98 -2.13
N HIS A 287 -2.15 -6.72 -1.83
CA HIS A 287 -3.51 -6.27 -2.11
C HIS A 287 -3.92 -5.15 -1.16
N LEU A 288 -4.61 -4.13 -1.69
CA LEU A 288 -5.15 -3.04 -0.89
C LEU A 288 -6.19 -3.56 0.10
N ASP A 289 -6.17 -3.01 1.31
CA ASP A 289 -7.22 -3.22 2.30
C ASP A 289 -8.46 -2.43 1.87
N TYR A 290 -9.60 -3.12 1.88
CA TYR A 290 -10.91 -2.60 1.53
C TYR A 290 -11.73 -2.43 2.80
N VAL A 291 -12.11 -1.19 3.10
CA VAL A 291 -13.05 -0.85 4.16
C VAL A 291 -14.28 -0.22 3.52
N GLY A 292 -15.33 -1.01 3.33
CA GLY A 292 -16.63 -0.53 2.86
C GLY A 292 -17.52 -0.22 4.04
N ILE A 293 -18.06 0.99 4.09
CA ILE A 293 -19.07 1.39 5.07
C ILE A 293 -20.41 1.49 4.32
N LYS A 294 -21.35 0.59 4.62
CA LYS A 294 -22.65 0.59 3.97
C LYS A 294 -23.48 1.79 4.43
N GLN A 295 -24.18 2.38 3.47
CA GLN A 295 -25.12 3.45 3.71
C GLN A 295 -26.54 2.90 3.64
N PHE A 296 -27.39 3.36 4.56
CA PHE A 296 -28.75 2.85 4.73
C PHE A 296 -29.79 3.94 4.46
N ASP A 297 -30.95 3.54 3.94
CA ASP A 297 -32.13 4.40 3.85
C ASP A 297 -32.90 4.44 5.18
N ALA A 298 -33.96 5.25 5.24
CA ALA A 298 -34.78 5.40 6.44
C ALA A 298 -35.49 4.10 6.87
N ALA A 299 -35.63 3.12 5.98
CA ALA A 299 -36.19 1.79 6.27
C ALA A 299 -35.10 0.76 6.65
N GLY A 300 -33.85 1.20 6.78
CA GLY A 300 -32.72 0.34 7.10
C GLY A 300 -32.31 -0.59 5.96
N ASN A 301 -32.61 -0.27 4.70
CA ASN A 301 -32.10 -1.01 3.55
C ASN A 301 -30.82 -0.38 3.00
N VAL A 302 -29.92 -1.20 2.46
CA VAL A 302 -28.66 -0.72 1.89
C VAL A 302 -28.95 0.10 0.63
N ARG A 303 -28.53 1.37 0.63
CA ARG A 303 -28.61 2.30 -0.52
C ARG A 303 -27.29 2.39 -1.29
N GLY A 304 -26.18 1.99 -0.68
CA GLY A 304 -24.85 2.17 -1.25
C GLY A 304 -23.75 1.91 -0.25
N GLU A 305 -22.54 2.35 -0.58
CA GLU A 305 -21.38 2.28 0.32
C GLU A 305 -20.45 3.48 0.09
N THR A 306 -19.76 3.90 1.15
CA THR A 306 -18.49 4.61 0.99
C THR A 306 -17.36 3.61 1.12
N ARG A 307 -16.53 3.54 0.08
CA ARG A 307 -15.39 2.64 0.02
C ARG A 307 -14.12 3.40 0.34
N PHE A 308 -13.33 2.87 1.27
CA PHE A 308 -11.96 3.30 1.53
C PHE A 308 -10.99 2.20 1.11
N LEU A 309 -9.94 2.58 0.40
CA LEU A 309 -8.80 1.75 0.05
C LEU A 309 -7.57 2.28 0.75
N GLY A 310 -6.74 1.36 1.24
CA GLY A 310 -5.53 1.73 1.94
C GLY A 310 -4.74 0.53 2.38
N VAL A 311 -3.90 0.73 3.39
CA VAL A 311 -3.15 -0.32 4.05
C VAL A 311 -3.15 -0.11 5.57
N TYR A 312 -3.31 -1.17 6.34
CA TYR A 312 -3.11 -1.09 7.80
C TYR A 312 -1.66 -0.72 8.13
N THR A 313 -1.47 0.14 9.14
CA THR A 313 -0.14 0.60 9.56
C THR A 313 0.59 -0.45 10.40
N HIS A 314 1.91 -0.28 10.60
CA HIS A 314 2.65 -1.14 11.52
C HIS A 314 2.03 -1.17 12.93
N THR A 315 1.56 -0.01 13.42
CA THR A 315 0.89 0.12 14.72
C THR A 315 -0.30 -0.84 14.84
N ALA A 316 -1.13 -0.92 13.79
CA ALA A 316 -2.26 -1.84 13.72
C ALA A 316 -1.86 -3.32 13.80
N TYR A 317 -0.66 -3.69 13.34
CA TYR A 317 -0.16 -5.07 13.42
C TYR A 317 0.48 -5.43 14.75
N SER A 318 0.96 -4.43 15.49
CA SER A 318 1.64 -4.60 16.78
C SER A 318 0.72 -4.51 17.99
N GLU A 319 -0.46 -3.89 17.86
CA GLU A 319 -1.45 -3.83 18.93
C GLU A 319 -2.06 -5.23 19.21
N SER A 320 -2.37 -5.49 20.48
CA SER A 320 -3.07 -6.73 20.84
C SER A 320 -4.46 -6.77 20.16
N PRO A 321 -4.82 -7.86 19.46
CA PRO A 321 -6.14 -8.01 18.84
C PRO A 321 -7.32 -7.86 19.83
N MET A 322 -7.07 -8.05 21.13
CA MET A 322 -8.06 -7.85 22.18
C MET A 322 -8.40 -6.37 22.45
N GLN A 323 -7.58 -5.43 21.97
CA GLN A 323 -7.85 -3.99 22.06
C GLN A 323 -8.49 -3.43 20.79
N VAL A 324 -8.28 -4.10 19.65
CA VAL A 324 -8.82 -3.67 18.35
C VAL A 324 -10.34 -3.86 18.32
N PRO A 325 -11.13 -2.80 18.03
CA PRO A 325 -12.57 -2.93 17.84
C PRO A 325 -12.94 -3.95 16.76
N LEU A 326 -14.12 -4.55 16.85
CA LEU A 326 -14.56 -5.75 16.10
C LEU A 326 -13.79 -7.03 16.47
N LEU A 327 -12.46 -6.98 16.54
CA LEU A 327 -11.63 -8.14 16.88
C LEU A 327 -11.84 -8.56 18.35
N ARG A 328 -11.82 -7.62 19.28
CA ARG A 328 -12.04 -7.90 20.72
C ARG A 328 -13.30 -8.71 21.00
N ARG A 329 -14.39 -8.41 20.29
CA ARG A 329 -15.65 -9.15 20.39
C ARG A 329 -15.57 -10.51 19.72
N LYS A 330 -15.06 -10.55 18.49
CA LYS A 330 -14.84 -11.80 17.75
C LYS A 330 -13.99 -12.80 18.55
N LEU A 331 -12.93 -12.33 19.20
CA LEU A 331 -12.07 -13.14 20.05
C LEU A 331 -12.78 -13.53 21.35
N GLY A 332 -13.52 -12.61 21.97
CA GLY A 332 -14.39 -12.88 23.12
C GLY A 332 -15.38 -14.02 22.84
N ASP A 333 -16.10 -13.97 21.72
CA ASP A 333 -17.05 -15.00 21.29
C ASP A 333 -16.36 -16.38 21.16
N VAL A 334 -15.16 -16.42 20.60
CA VAL A 334 -14.38 -17.65 20.43
C VAL A 334 -13.94 -18.23 21.78
N ILE A 335 -13.49 -17.36 22.71
CA ILE A 335 -13.06 -17.75 24.05
C ILE A 335 -14.25 -18.28 24.85
N GLU A 336 -15.38 -17.57 24.85
CA GLU A 336 -16.60 -17.96 25.53
C GLU A 336 -17.09 -19.32 25.01
N ARG A 337 -17.18 -19.47 23.67
CA ARG A 337 -17.62 -20.72 23.05
C ARG A 337 -16.66 -21.89 23.26
N ALA A 338 -15.37 -21.62 23.48
CA ALA A 338 -14.43 -22.68 23.81
C ALA A 338 -14.69 -23.29 25.19
N GLY A 339 -15.30 -22.53 26.12
CA GLY A 339 -15.66 -23.00 27.46
C GLY A 339 -14.47 -23.50 28.28
N LEU A 340 -13.26 -23.02 27.98
CA LEU A 340 -12.02 -23.42 28.65
C LEU A 340 -11.77 -22.55 29.88
N LEU A 341 -11.23 -23.14 30.94
CA LEU A 341 -10.78 -22.39 32.11
C LEU A 341 -9.65 -21.42 31.71
N PRO A 342 -9.81 -20.09 31.88
CA PRO A 342 -8.83 -19.11 31.40
C PRO A 342 -7.42 -19.30 31.97
N ALA A 343 -7.32 -19.61 33.27
CA ALA A 343 -6.05 -19.86 33.95
C ALA A 343 -5.46 -21.26 33.65
N GLY A 344 -6.25 -22.16 33.06
CA GLY A 344 -5.83 -23.52 32.70
C GLY A 344 -4.92 -23.54 31.48
N TYR A 345 -4.17 -24.63 31.32
CA TYR A 345 -3.21 -24.81 30.21
C TYR A 345 -3.84 -24.57 28.83
N SER A 346 -4.98 -25.21 28.53
CA SER A 346 -5.67 -25.05 27.25
C SER A 346 -6.25 -23.66 27.03
N GLY A 347 -6.67 -22.97 28.12
CA GLY A 347 -7.16 -21.59 28.05
C GLY A 347 -6.05 -20.61 27.67
N LYS A 348 -4.88 -20.74 28.31
CA LYS A 348 -3.68 -19.96 27.97
C LYS A 348 -3.19 -20.24 26.55
N ALA A 349 -3.21 -21.51 26.13
CA ALA A 349 -2.85 -21.90 24.77
C ALA A 349 -3.81 -21.30 23.73
N LEU A 350 -5.12 -21.34 23.97
CA LEU A 350 -6.11 -20.70 23.08
C LEU A 350 -5.88 -19.18 22.99
N ALA A 351 -5.66 -18.50 24.11
CA ALA A 351 -5.37 -17.07 24.11
C ALA A 351 -4.12 -16.74 23.29
N SER A 352 -3.04 -17.53 23.45
CA SER A 352 -1.81 -17.37 22.67
C SER A 352 -2.03 -17.62 21.17
N ILE A 353 -2.85 -18.62 20.79
CA ILE A 353 -3.24 -18.88 19.40
C ILE A 353 -3.96 -17.66 18.81
N LEU A 354 -4.93 -17.08 19.53
CA LEU A 354 -5.69 -15.92 19.06
C LEU A 354 -4.80 -14.67 18.95
N GLU A 355 -3.88 -14.46 19.90
CA GLU A 355 -2.94 -13.34 19.90
C GLU A 355 -1.96 -13.40 18.72
N THR A 356 -1.50 -14.60 18.36
CA THR A 356 -0.52 -14.82 17.28
C THR A 356 -1.15 -15.12 15.93
N TYR A 357 -2.48 -15.25 15.85
CA TYR A 357 -3.19 -15.46 14.60
C TYR A 357 -2.92 -14.28 13.63
N PRO A 358 -2.72 -14.52 12.33
CA PRO A 358 -2.41 -13.44 11.39
C PRO A 358 -3.46 -12.33 11.42
N ARG A 359 -3.02 -11.09 11.66
CA ARG A 359 -3.93 -9.93 11.86
C ARG A 359 -4.83 -9.67 10.67
N ASP A 360 -4.28 -9.75 9.45
CA ASP A 360 -5.04 -9.62 8.21
C ASP A 360 -6.17 -10.65 8.09
N GLU A 361 -5.94 -11.85 8.63
CA GLU A 361 -6.94 -12.91 8.65
C GLU A 361 -7.95 -12.72 9.76
N LEU A 362 -7.53 -12.26 10.96
CA LEU A 362 -8.45 -11.91 12.05
C LEU A 362 -9.48 -10.86 11.61
N LEU A 363 -9.08 -9.87 10.80
CA LEU A 363 -9.99 -8.83 10.29
C LEU A 363 -11.07 -9.39 9.35
N GLN A 364 -10.73 -10.42 8.57
CA GLN A 364 -11.62 -10.95 7.52
C GLN A 364 -12.41 -12.21 7.93
N ILE A 365 -11.87 -13.05 8.82
CA ILE A 365 -12.50 -14.30 9.24
C ILE A 365 -13.73 -14.05 10.13
N GLY A 366 -14.80 -14.83 9.95
CA GLY A 366 -15.96 -14.77 10.85
C GLY A 366 -15.69 -15.49 12.18
N SER A 367 -16.45 -15.17 13.23
CA SER A 367 -16.28 -15.80 14.56
C SER A 367 -16.42 -17.32 14.53
N GLU A 368 -17.34 -17.87 13.72
CA GLU A 368 -17.54 -19.32 13.55
C GLU A 368 -16.28 -19.99 12.97
N ASP A 369 -15.76 -19.46 11.87
CA ASP A 369 -14.58 -20.03 11.21
C ASP A 369 -13.33 -19.86 12.08
N LEU A 370 -13.20 -18.73 12.77
CA LEU A 370 -12.11 -18.51 13.72
C LEU A 370 -12.16 -19.52 14.86
N TYR A 371 -13.35 -19.80 15.42
CA TYR A 371 -13.51 -20.84 16.42
C TYR A 371 -13.06 -22.21 15.91
N ARG A 372 -13.50 -22.60 14.71
CA ARG A 372 -13.09 -23.88 14.08
C ARG A 372 -11.58 -23.93 13.87
N HIS A 373 -10.97 -22.85 13.40
CA HIS A 373 -9.53 -22.74 13.19
C HIS A 373 -8.77 -22.80 14.50
N ALA A 374 -9.12 -21.99 15.49
CA ALA A 374 -8.46 -21.95 16.79
C ALA A 374 -8.53 -23.30 17.50
N ARG A 375 -9.69 -23.99 17.44
CA ARG A 375 -9.84 -25.36 17.96
C ARG A 375 -8.97 -26.36 17.22
N ALA A 376 -8.89 -26.28 15.89
CA ALA A 376 -8.03 -27.16 15.10
C ALA A 376 -6.54 -26.95 15.43
N ILE A 377 -6.10 -25.71 15.66
CA ILE A 377 -4.74 -25.37 16.05
C ILE A 377 -4.46 -25.88 17.48
N LEU A 378 -5.38 -25.68 18.41
CA LEU A 378 -5.26 -26.17 19.78
C LEU A 378 -5.13 -27.71 19.82
N GLN A 379 -5.81 -28.42 18.92
CA GLN A 379 -5.73 -29.88 18.79
C GLN A 379 -4.42 -30.39 18.16
N LEU A 380 -3.65 -29.52 17.50
CA LEU A 380 -2.29 -29.85 17.08
C LEU A 380 -1.43 -30.06 18.32
N GLY A 381 -1.48 -29.14 19.30
CA GLY A 381 -0.64 -29.23 20.51
C GLY A 381 0.82 -29.51 20.14
N ASP A 382 1.43 -30.50 20.79
CA ASP A 382 2.80 -30.95 20.49
C ASP A 382 2.88 -31.95 19.32
N ARG A 383 1.76 -32.24 18.63
CA ARG A 383 1.73 -33.22 17.55
C ARG A 383 2.30 -32.59 16.28
N GLN A 384 3.38 -33.17 15.78
CA GLN A 384 4.02 -32.81 14.51
C GLN A 384 3.17 -33.25 13.29
N ARG A 385 1.96 -32.71 13.13
CA ARG A 385 1.06 -33.03 12.02
C ARG A 385 0.89 -31.84 11.09
N LEU A 386 0.86 -32.14 9.79
CA LEU A 386 0.46 -31.19 8.76
C LEU A 386 -1.03 -30.86 8.94
N ARG A 387 -1.39 -29.57 8.92
CA ARG A 387 -2.78 -29.11 8.93
C ARG A 387 -2.95 -27.96 7.95
N LEU A 388 -4.03 -28.01 7.18
CA LEU A 388 -4.47 -26.92 6.31
C LEU A 388 -5.79 -26.37 6.86
N LEU A 389 -5.87 -25.06 7.01
CA LEU A 389 -7.06 -24.31 7.35
C LEU A 389 -7.36 -23.34 6.21
N VAL A 390 -8.57 -23.38 5.67
CA VAL A 390 -8.95 -22.64 4.45
C VAL A 390 -10.11 -21.70 4.77
N ARG A 391 -10.00 -20.45 4.30
CA ARG A 391 -11.08 -19.46 4.31
C ARG A 391 -11.27 -18.91 2.90
N GLN A 392 -12.51 -18.87 2.43
CA GLN A 392 -12.85 -18.16 1.20
C GLN A 392 -13.29 -16.72 1.53
N ASP A 393 -12.86 -15.76 0.72
CA ASP A 393 -13.32 -14.38 0.79
C ASP A 393 -14.84 -14.28 0.55
N PRO A 394 -15.57 -13.38 1.24
CA PRO A 394 -17.00 -13.16 1.02
C PRO A 394 -17.45 -12.94 -0.43
N TYR A 395 -16.57 -12.47 -1.32
CA TYR A 395 -16.85 -12.26 -2.74
C TYR A 395 -16.24 -13.35 -3.64
N ALA A 396 -15.72 -14.42 -3.05
CA ALA A 396 -15.06 -15.54 -3.74
C ALA A 396 -13.88 -15.13 -4.63
N ARG A 397 -13.19 -14.03 -4.29
CA ARG A 397 -12.04 -13.52 -5.06
C ARG A 397 -10.71 -14.08 -4.57
N PHE A 398 -10.64 -14.43 -3.28
CA PHE A 398 -9.43 -14.91 -2.63
C PHE A 398 -9.73 -16.16 -1.80
N VAL A 399 -8.71 -17.01 -1.69
CA VAL A 399 -8.70 -18.14 -0.76
C VAL A 399 -7.46 -17.98 0.12
N SER A 400 -7.68 -17.86 1.42
CA SER A 400 -6.61 -17.86 2.42
C SER A 400 -6.37 -19.28 2.92
N CYS A 401 -5.11 -19.70 2.92
CA CYS A 401 -4.68 -21.04 3.32
C CYS A 401 -3.61 -20.92 4.41
N LEU A 402 -3.98 -21.24 5.66
CA LEU A 402 -3.02 -21.37 6.76
C LEU A 402 -2.53 -22.81 6.84
N ILE A 403 -1.22 -23.01 6.67
CA ILE A 403 -0.59 -24.32 6.68
C ILE A 403 0.32 -24.44 7.89
N PHE A 404 0.03 -25.39 8.78
CA PHE A 404 0.86 -25.73 9.92
C PHE A 404 1.76 -26.90 9.55
N VAL A 405 3.07 -26.66 9.60
CA VAL A 405 4.11 -27.63 9.22
C VAL A 405 5.11 -27.73 10.36
N PRO A 406 5.57 -28.94 10.74
CA PRO A 406 6.69 -29.09 11.67
C PRO A 406 7.91 -28.33 11.18
N ARG A 407 8.56 -27.58 12.08
CA ARG A 407 9.66 -26.67 11.73
C ARG A 407 10.80 -27.41 11.02
N GLU A 408 11.08 -28.67 11.38
CA GLU A 408 12.17 -29.45 10.76
C GLU A 408 11.89 -29.83 9.30
N ARG A 409 10.62 -29.74 8.85
CA ARG A 409 10.21 -30.10 7.49
C ARG A 409 9.98 -28.89 6.59
N TYR A 410 9.93 -27.68 7.15
CA TYR A 410 9.61 -26.48 6.37
C TYR A 410 10.84 -25.95 5.64
N ASN A 411 10.75 -25.86 4.32
CA ASN A 411 11.77 -25.26 3.46
C ASN A 411 11.12 -24.57 2.25
N THR A 412 11.91 -23.83 1.47
CA THR A 412 11.43 -23.05 0.32
C THR A 412 10.77 -23.93 -0.75
N GLU A 413 11.30 -25.12 -1.01
CA GLU A 413 10.76 -26.05 -2.00
C GLU A 413 9.38 -26.55 -1.60
N LEU A 414 9.19 -26.92 -0.32
CA LEU A 414 7.91 -27.36 0.20
C LEU A 414 6.87 -26.23 0.17
N ARG A 415 7.27 -24.99 0.52
CA ARG A 415 6.40 -23.81 0.39
C ARG A 415 5.91 -23.62 -1.05
N GLN A 416 6.82 -23.64 -2.02
CA GLN A 416 6.48 -23.50 -3.45
C GLN A 416 5.60 -24.66 -3.94
N ARG A 417 5.82 -25.88 -3.43
CA ARG A 417 4.97 -27.03 -3.75
C ARG A 417 3.55 -26.87 -3.20
N PHE A 418 3.40 -26.38 -1.97
CA PHE A 418 2.07 -26.08 -1.42
C PHE A 418 1.36 -24.99 -2.22
N GLN A 419 2.07 -23.91 -2.59
CA GLN A 419 1.52 -22.85 -3.43
C GLN A 419 0.95 -23.44 -4.74
N ARG A 420 1.76 -24.21 -5.49
CA ARG A 420 1.30 -24.85 -6.74
C ARG A 420 0.05 -25.72 -6.54
N ILE A 421 0.08 -26.63 -5.56
CA ILE A 421 -1.04 -27.55 -5.30
C ILE A 421 -2.33 -26.78 -4.97
N LEU A 422 -2.24 -25.76 -4.13
CA LEU A 422 -3.41 -24.99 -3.71
C LEU A 422 -3.92 -24.08 -4.83
N THR A 423 -3.02 -23.46 -5.59
CA THR A 423 -3.38 -22.68 -6.78
C THR A 423 -4.13 -23.53 -7.79
N GLU A 424 -3.64 -24.74 -8.09
CA GLU A 424 -4.34 -25.69 -8.98
C GLU A 424 -5.69 -26.11 -8.39
N ALA A 425 -5.73 -26.51 -7.11
CA ALA A 425 -6.94 -27.02 -6.46
C ALA A 425 -8.07 -25.97 -6.38
N PHE A 426 -7.74 -24.70 -6.25
CA PHE A 426 -8.71 -23.59 -6.17
C PHE A 426 -8.90 -22.83 -7.49
N ASN A 427 -8.29 -23.27 -8.58
CA ASN A 427 -8.26 -22.54 -9.86
C ASN A 427 -7.78 -21.09 -9.70
N GLY A 428 -6.77 -20.88 -8.84
CA GLY A 428 -6.17 -19.58 -8.60
C GLY A 428 -5.34 -19.12 -9.80
N THR A 429 -5.31 -17.82 -10.05
CA THR A 429 -4.45 -17.20 -11.08
C THR A 429 -3.07 -16.83 -10.54
N SER A 430 -2.95 -16.65 -9.23
CA SER A 430 -1.69 -16.34 -8.53
C SER A 430 -1.77 -16.78 -7.06
N SER A 431 -0.61 -16.93 -6.41
CA SER A 431 -0.48 -17.13 -4.97
C SER A 431 0.58 -16.18 -4.42
N GLU A 432 0.38 -15.70 -3.20
CA GLU A 432 1.36 -14.90 -2.46
C GLU A 432 1.98 -15.71 -1.31
#